data_AF-A0A3B8JQH3-F1
#
_entry.id   AF-A0A3B8JQH3-F1
#
_cell.length_a   1.000
_cell.length_b   1.000
_cell.length_c   1.000
_cell.angle_alpha   90.00
_cell.angle_beta   90.00
_cell.angle_gamma   90.00
#
_symmetry.space_group_name_H-M   'P 1'
#
loop_
_entity.id
_entity.type
_entity.pdbx_description
1 polymer ?
#
loop_
_entity_poly.entity_id
_entity_poly.type
_entity_poly.pdbx_seq_one_letter_code
_entity_poly.pdbx_strand_id
1 'polypeptide(L)'
;MSETLLENRDYVVILAKSPENPQGSFLPLDRWQVASSSMVALASKCSEFDPDGITVYITDDSLKKYERVKPEQIAVLFQDFLETAPPATNKLAEALQTALDDYFARKADGQTKKNGEILIVVTDEEPQERQEVVKAIVNATHQINQDEELGIGFAQIGEHSITQGFFSSLDDDLQMAGARFDIVDTKVLETIEVNSFSQFLLDIIQD
;
A
#
# COMPACT_ATOMS: atom_id res chain seq x y z
N MET A 1 9.88 3.12 -22.28
CA MET A 1 11.16 2.81 -21.59
C MET A 1 11.04 2.95 -20.08
N SER A 2 10.03 3.64 -19.51
CA SER A 2 9.79 3.64 -18.04
C SER A 2 8.91 2.46 -17.58
N GLU A 3 7.80 2.15 -18.26
CA GLU A 3 6.87 1.09 -17.82
C GLU A 3 7.47 -0.32 -17.74
N THR A 4 8.60 -0.60 -18.38
CA THR A 4 9.31 -1.87 -18.23
C THR A 4 9.85 -2.12 -16.81
N LEU A 5 9.97 -1.06 -16.00
CA LEU A 5 10.31 -1.15 -14.57
C LEU A 5 9.13 -1.68 -13.72
N LEU A 6 7.92 -1.56 -14.24
CA LEU A 6 6.69 -2.08 -13.64
C LEU A 6 6.47 -3.56 -13.94
N GLU A 7 6.99 -4.06 -15.07
CA GLU A 7 6.97 -5.48 -15.41
C GLU A 7 7.95 -6.31 -14.54
N ASN A 8 7.81 -7.64 -14.53
CA ASN A 8 8.68 -8.56 -13.76
C ASN A 8 8.81 -8.15 -12.29
N ARG A 9 7.69 -7.71 -11.71
CA ARG A 9 7.54 -7.23 -10.35
C ARG A 9 6.31 -7.86 -9.72
N ASP A 10 6.36 -8.07 -8.41
CA ASP A 10 5.19 -8.47 -7.63
C ASP A 10 4.45 -7.23 -7.13
N TYR A 11 3.12 -7.31 -7.03
CA TYR A 11 2.31 -6.23 -6.49
C TYR A 11 1.52 -6.71 -5.28
N VAL A 12 1.66 -5.95 -4.19
CA VAL A 12 0.94 -6.17 -2.94
C VAL A 12 0.05 -4.98 -2.67
N VAL A 13 -1.22 -5.21 -2.36
CA VAL A 13 -2.16 -4.16 -1.94
C VAL A 13 -2.61 -4.44 -0.52
N ILE A 14 -2.42 -3.48 0.39
CA ILE A 14 -2.92 -3.51 1.76
C ILE A 14 -4.13 -2.59 1.83
N LEU A 15 -5.29 -3.13 2.17
CA LEU A 15 -6.51 -2.38 2.42
C LEU A 15 -6.71 -2.22 3.93
N ALA A 16 -6.48 -1.00 4.42
CA ALA A 16 -6.48 -0.71 5.86
C ALA A 16 -7.52 0.36 6.24
N LYS A 17 -8.69 -0.10 6.72
CA LYS A 17 -9.70 0.77 7.34
C LYS A 17 -9.21 1.26 8.70
N SER A 18 -9.32 2.57 8.93
CA SER A 18 -9.22 3.14 10.28
C SER A 18 -10.29 2.57 11.20
N PRO A 19 -10.03 2.40 12.51
CA PRO A 19 -11.06 2.01 13.47
C PRO A 19 -12.20 3.02 13.54
N GLU A 20 -13.40 2.56 13.90
CA GLU A 20 -14.49 3.50 14.16
C GLU A 20 -14.13 4.43 15.32
N ASN A 21 -14.19 5.74 15.09
CA ASN A 21 -13.99 6.72 16.16
C ASN A 21 -15.34 7.00 16.86
N PRO A 22 -15.53 6.60 18.14
CA PRO A 22 -16.78 6.82 18.86
C PRO A 22 -17.07 8.30 19.16
N GLN A 23 -16.10 9.21 18.98
CA GLN A 23 -16.30 10.66 19.12
C GLN A 23 -16.73 11.35 17.81
N GLY A 24 -17.01 10.56 16.77
CA GLY A 24 -17.36 11.02 15.44
C GLY A 24 -16.14 10.95 14.54
N SER A 25 -16.18 10.05 13.57
CA SER A 25 -15.31 10.18 12.40
C SER A 25 -15.58 11.54 11.75
N PHE A 26 -14.54 12.34 11.52
CA PHE A 26 -14.65 13.55 10.71
C PHE A 26 -14.90 13.24 9.22
N LEU A 27 -14.94 11.96 8.86
CA LEU A 27 -15.07 11.46 7.51
C LEU A 27 -16.45 10.79 7.35
N PRO A 28 -17.23 11.10 6.29
CA PRO A 28 -18.51 10.42 6.07
C PRO A 28 -18.30 8.92 5.82
N LEU A 29 -19.25 8.09 6.28
CA LEU A 29 -19.23 6.63 6.11
C LEU A 29 -19.05 6.15 4.66
N ASP A 30 -19.31 7.01 3.68
CA ASP A 30 -19.29 6.67 2.25
C ASP A 30 -17.93 6.90 1.56
N ARG A 31 -16.88 7.40 2.23
CA ARG A 31 -15.60 7.69 1.55
C ARG A 31 -14.97 6.48 0.88
N TRP A 32 -14.94 5.34 1.57
CA TRP A 32 -14.50 4.08 1.00
C TRP A 32 -15.38 3.66 -0.20
N GLN A 33 -16.69 3.94 -0.13
CA GLN A 33 -17.61 3.67 -1.24
C GLN A 33 -17.34 4.60 -2.45
N VAL A 34 -17.01 5.86 -2.20
CA VAL A 34 -16.65 6.86 -3.22
C VAL A 34 -15.31 6.49 -3.87
N ALA A 35 -14.31 6.11 -3.06
CA ALA A 35 -12.99 5.71 -3.53
C ALA A 35 -12.95 4.33 -4.19
N SER A 36 -13.97 3.49 -3.99
CA SER A 36 -14.05 2.10 -4.47
C SER A 36 -13.66 1.93 -5.94
N SER A 37 -14.16 2.81 -6.81
CA SER A 37 -13.85 2.73 -8.25
C SER A 37 -12.35 2.98 -8.52
N SER A 38 -11.74 3.95 -7.85
CA SER A 38 -10.30 4.23 -7.95
C SER A 38 -9.46 3.10 -7.34
N MET A 39 -9.89 2.53 -6.22
CA MET A 39 -9.24 1.39 -5.58
C MET A 39 -9.20 0.16 -6.50
N VAL A 40 -10.35 -0.21 -7.08
CA VAL A 40 -10.46 -1.32 -8.03
C VAL A 40 -9.63 -1.04 -9.28
N ALA A 41 -9.65 0.19 -9.79
CA ALA A 41 -8.87 0.57 -10.96
C ALA A 41 -7.36 0.50 -10.70
N LEU A 42 -6.88 0.97 -9.55
CA LEU A 42 -5.47 0.87 -9.14
C LEU A 42 -5.03 -0.59 -9.01
N ALA A 43 -5.79 -1.43 -8.30
CA ALA A 43 -5.48 -2.84 -8.16
C ALA A 43 -5.54 -3.59 -9.51
N SER A 44 -6.50 -3.26 -10.37
CA SER A 44 -6.57 -3.80 -11.73
C SER A 44 -5.34 -3.40 -12.54
N LYS A 45 -4.88 -2.15 -12.40
CA LYS A 45 -3.66 -1.68 -13.05
C LYS A 45 -2.42 -2.43 -12.58
N CYS A 46 -2.30 -2.68 -11.28
CA CYS A 46 -1.23 -3.51 -10.73
C CYS A 46 -1.25 -4.92 -11.34
N SER A 47 -2.44 -5.51 -11.47
CA SER A 47 -2.61 -6.85 -12.05
C SER A 47 -2.28 -6.92 -13.55
N GLU A 48 -2.29 -5.82 -14.29
CA GLU A 48 -1.80 -5.78 -15.69
C GLU A 48 -0.29 -6.07 -15.76
N PHE A 49 0.46 -5.62 -14.74
CA PHE A 49 1.91 -5.82 -14.63
C PHE A 49 2.30 -7.09 -13.86
N ASP A 50 1.32 -7.76 -13.25
CA ASP A 50 1.49 -8.99 -12.47
C ASP A 50 0.67 -10.17 -13.04
N PRO A 51 1.17 -10.85 -14.10
CA PRO A 51 0.43 -11.94 -14.75
C PRO A 51 0.13 -13.15 -13.86
N ASP A 52 0.93 -13.41 -12.81
CA ASP A 52 0.70 -14.50 -11.86
C ASP A 52 -0.16 -14.10 -10.65
N GLY A 53 -0.47 -12.81 -10.53
CA GLY A 53 -1.58 -12.24 -9.77
C GLY A 53 -1.10 -11.53 -8.50
N ILE A 54 -1.81 -10.47 -8.13
CA ILE A 54 -1.42 -9.63 -6.98
C ILE A 54 -1.71 -10.34 -5.65
N THR A 55 -1.03 -9.88 -4.60
CA THR A 55 -1.38 -10.22 -3.22
C THR A 55 -2.19 -9.11 -2.60
N VAL A 56 -3.27 -9.44 -1.89
CA VAL A 56 -4.10 -8.46 -1.18
C VAL A 56 -4.15 -8.81 0.30
N TYR A 57 -3.78 -7.86 1.15
CA TYR A 57 -4.01 -7.90 2.59
C TYR A 57 -5.21 -7.04 2.95
N ILE A 58 -6.09 -7.55 3.81
CA ILE A 58 -7.21 -6.79 4.37
C ILE A 58 -7.03 -6.73 5.88
N THR A 59 -6.94 -5.52 6.42
CA THR A 59 -6.84 -5.32 7.86
C THR A 59 -8.24 -5.30 8.48
N ASP A 60 -8.71 -6.47 8.87
CA ASP A 60 -9.78 -6.63 9.85
C ASP A 60 -9.20 -7.09 11.20
N ASP A 61 -10.04 -7.57 12.12
CA ASP A 61 -9.57 -8.04 13.44
C ASP A 61 -8.57 -9.21 13.37
N SER A 62 -8.44 -9.90 12.22
CA SER A 62 -7.64 -11.11 12.04
C SER A 62 -6.59 -11.07 10.93
N LEU A 63 -6.37 -9.91 10.27
CA LEU A 63 -5.52 -9.73 9.09
C LEU A 63 -5.64 -10.84 8.04
N LYS A 64 -6.44 -10.61 7.00
CA LYS A 64 -6.63 -11.60 5.93
C LYS A 64 -5.65 -11.38 4.79
N LYS A 65 -5.13 -12.48 4.24
CA LYS A 65 -4.25 -12.50 3.06
C LYS A 65 -4.89 -13.29 1.92
N TYR A 66 -4.89 -12.70 0.73
CA TYR A 66 -5.38 -13.30 -0.50
C TYR A 66 -4.25 -13.29 -1.53
N GLU A 67 -3.78 -14.46 -1.94
CA GLU A 67 -2.67 -14.59 -2.90
C GLU A 67 -3.19 -14.85 -4.30
N ARG A 68 -2.40 -14.43 -5.31
CA ARG A 68 -2.63 -14.68 -6.73
C ARG A 68 -4.00 -14.19 -7.20
N VAL A 69 -4.47 -13.07 -6.66
CA VAL A 69 -5.74 -12.44 -7.01
C VAL A 69 -5.67 -11.99 -8.47
N LYS A 70 -6.61 -12.47 -9.28
CA LYS A 70 -6.72 -12.17 -10.71
C LYS A 70 -7.68 -11.03 -11.00
N PRO A 71 -7.60 -10.37 -12.17
CA PRO A 71 -8.45 -9.23 -12.53
C PRO A 71 -9.94 -9.46 -12.29
N GLU A 72 -10.44 -10.67 -12.61
CA GLU A 72 -11.84 -11.05 -12.43
C GLU A 72 -12.29 -11.17 -10.97
N GLN A 73 -11.36 -11.27 -10.02
CA GLN A 73 -11.64 -11.39 -8.58
C GLN A 73 -11.54 -10.04 -7.85
N ILE A 74 -10.83 -9.06 -8.40
CA ILE A 74 -10.52 -7.79 -7.73
C ILE A 74 -11.81 -7.05 -7.33
N ALA A 75 -12.73 -6.86 -8.26
CA ALA A 75 -13.97 -6.11 -7.99
C ALA A 75 -14.81 -6.76 -6.88
N VAL A 76 -14.89 -8.09 -6.85
CA VAL A 76 -15.63 -8.84 -5.82
C VAL A 76 -14.93 -8.72 -4.47
N LEU A 77 -13.61 -8.93 -4.43
CA LEU A 77 -12.84 -8.85 -3.19
C LEU A 77 -12.92 -7.45 -2.56
N PHE A 78 -12.87 -6.39 -3.38
CA PHE A 78 -12.96 -5.02 -2.91
C PHE A 78 -14.39 -4.68 -2.47
N GLN A 79 -15.41 -5.23 -3.12
CA GLN A 79 -16.79 -5.10 -2.65
C GLN A 79 -17.01 -5.80 -1.30
N ASP A 80 -16.52 -7.03 -1.15
CA ASP A 80 -16.57 -7.77 0.12
C ASP A 80 -15.84 -7.00 1.23
N PHE A 81 -14.70 -6.39 0.90
CA PHE A 81 -13.97 -5.49 1.80
C PHE A 81 -14.81 -4.28 2.22
N LEU A 82 -15.58 -3.64 1.35
CA LEU A 82 -16.42 -2.51 1.74
C LEU A 82 -17.45 -2.91 2.80
N GLU A 83 -17.97 -4.14 2.71
CA GLU A 83 -18.96 -4.69 3.63
C GLU A 83 -18.37 -5.15 4.98
N THR A 84 -17.03 -5.25 5.10
CA THR A 84 -16.42 -5.55 6.41
C THR A 84 -16.56 -4.38 7.37
N ALA A 85 -16.85 -4.69 8.63
CA ALA A 85 -16.75 -3.70 9.70
C ALA A 85 -15.30 -3.22 9.84
N PRO A 86 -15.07 -1.94 10.17
CA PRO A 86 -13.73 -1.48 10.54
C PRO A 86 -13.18 -2.28 11.73
N PRO A 87 -11.84 -2.46 11.81
CA PRO A 87 -11.24 -3.19 12.91
C PRO A 87 -11.41 -2.44 14.23
N ALA A 88 -11.38 -3.15 15.36
CA ALA A 88 -11.48 -2.51 16.68
C ALA A 88 -10.27 -1.62 17.03
N THR A 89 -9.12 -1.86 16.40
CA THR A 89 -7.85 -1.16 16.61
C THR A 89 -7.15 -0.95 15.27
N ASN A 90 -6.24 0.02 15.16
CA ASN A 90 -5.51 0.22 13.92
C ASN A 90 -4.59 -0.98 13.69
N LYS A 91 -4.57 -1.50 12.46
CA LYS A 91 -3.84 -2.71 12.09
C LYS A 91 -2.84 -2.49 10.95
N LEU A 92 -2.62 -1.24 10.56
CA LEU A 92 -1.76 -0.89 9.43
C LEU A 92 -0.31 -1.29 9.68
N ALA A 93 0.24 -1.00 10.86
CA ALA A 93 1.62 -1.34 11.20
C ALA A 93 1.86 -2.87 11.16
N GLU A 94 0.92 -3.65 11.71
CA GLU A 94 0.96 -5.11 11.67
C GLU A 94 0.92 -5.66 10.24
N ALA A 95 0.01 -5.12 9.41
CA ALA A 95 -0.13 -5.54 8.02
C ALA A 95 1.10 -5.19 7.17
N LEU A 96 1.63 -3.98 7.34
CA LEU A 96 2.84 -3.53 6.64
C LEU A 96 4.03 -4.39 7.02
N GLN A 97 4.25 -4.63 8.32
CA GLN A 97 5.34 -5.49 8.78
C GLN A 97 5.20 -6.91 8.22
N THR A 98 3.99 -7.47 8.26
CA THR A 98 3.73 -8.82 7.73
C THR A 98 4.03 -8.91 6.23
N ALA A 99 3.60 -7.91 5.44
CA ALA A 99 3.87 -7.87 4.00
C ALA A 99 5.38 -7.73 3.69
N LEU A 100 6.10 -6.90 4.45
CA LEU A 100 7.55 -6.76 4.33
C LEU A 100 8.28 -8.06 4.70
N ASP A 101 7.88 -8.72 5.80
CA ASP A 101 8.45 -9.99 6.22
C ASP A 101 8.25 -11.08 5.15
N ASP A 102 7.06 -11.13 4.54
CA ASP A 102 6.74 -12.04 3.45
C ASP A 102 7.60 -11.78 2.20
N TYR A 103 7.84 -10.51 1.86
CA TYR A 103 8.77 -10.14 0.78
C TYR A 103 10.19 -10.63 1.08
N PHE A 104 10.73 -10.34 2.27
CA PHE A 104 12.10 -10.72 2.61
C PHE A 104 12.27 -12.25 2.76
N ALA A 105 11.23 -12.96 3.20
CA ALA A 105 11.22 -14.42 3.19
C ALA A 105 11.34 -14.98 1.76
N ARG A 106 10.52 -14.48 0.82
CA ARG A 106 10.61 -14.87 -0.59
C ARG A 106 11.94 -14.47 -1.22
N LYS A 107 12.49 -13.32 -0.85
CA LYS A 107 13.80 -12.86 -1.33
C LYS A 107 14.91 -13.80 -0.89
N ALA A 108 14.92 -14.21 0.38
CA ALA A 108 15.88 -15.17 0.92
C ALA A 108 15.82 -16.53 0.21
N ASP A 109 14.62 -16.94 -0.21
CA ASP A 109 14.37 -18.17 -0.97
C ASP A 109 14.62 -18.02 -2.49
N GLY A 110 14.98 -16.83 -2.97
CA GLY A 110 15.20 -16.55 -4.39
C GLY A 110 13.94 -16.60 -5.24
N GLN A 111 12.78 -16.31 -4.63
CA GLN A 111 11.45 -16.39 -5.26
C GLN A 111 10.91 -15.02 -5.70
N THR A 112 11.56 -13.92 -5.35
CA THR A 112 11.18 -12.57 -5.81
C THR A 112 11.46 -12.40 -7.30
N LYS A 113 10.58 -11.69 -8.00
CA LYS A 113 10.81 -11.35 -9.40
C LYS A 113 11.99 -10.39 -9.56
N LYS A 114 12.52 -10.31 -10.79
CA LYS A 114 13.77 -9.59 -11.10
C LYS A 114 13.73 -8.12 -10.72
N ASN A 115 12.62 -7.43 -10.96
CA ASN A 115 12.49 -6.01 -10.67
C ASN A 115 12.06 -5.76 -9.22
N GLY A 116 11.67 -6.81 -8.47
CA GLY A 116 11.34 -6.71 -7.05
C GLY A 116 9.84 -6.63 -6.79
N GLU A 117 9.41 -5.72 -5.91
CA GLU A 117 8.02 -5.58 -5.46
C GLU A 117 7.58 -4.11 -5.34
N ILE A 118 6.28 -3.84 -5.53
CA ILE A 118 5.62 -2.60 -5.08
C ILE A 118 4.52 -2.99 -4.09
N LEU A 119 4.53 -2.34 -2.93
CA LEU A 119 3.52 -2.47 -1.89
C LEU A 119 2.69 -1.18 -1.84
N ILE A 120 1.39 -1.28 -2.07
CA ILE A 120 0.47 -0.14 -2.00
C ILE A 120 -0.38 -0.26 -0.75
N VAL A 121 -0.28 0.70 0.16
CA VAL A 121 -1.13 0.83 1.33
C VAL A 121 -2.26 1.79 1.01
N VAL A 122 -3.50 1.30 1.00
CA VAL A 122 -4.71 2.10 0.87
C VAL A 122 -5.32 2.29 2.25
N THR A 123 -5.43 3.54 2.71
CA THR A 123 -5.95 3.84 4.05
C THR A 123 -6.52 5.26 4.13
N ASP A 124 -7.49 5.48 5.03
CA ASP A 124 -8.16 6.76 5.25
C ASP A 124 -7.58 7.58 6.41
N GLU A 125 -6.83 6.94 7.31
CA GLU A 125 -6.17 7.61 8.43
C GLU A 125 -4.75 7.07 8.65
N GLU A 126 -3.96 7.85 9.37
CA GLU A 126 -2.64 7.42 9.82
C GLU A 126 -2.72 6.28 10.86
N PRO A 127 -1.66 5.47 10.98
CA PRO A 127 -1.54 4.49 12.06
C PRO A 127 -1.46 5.18 13.42
N GLN A 128 -2.03 4.54 14.46
CA GLN A 128 -1.78 4.98 15.84
C GLN A 128 -0.31 4.73 16.22
N GLU A 129 0.26 3.62 15.77
CA GLU A 129 1.65 3.24 15.99
C GLU A 129 2.60 3.79 14.91
N ARG A 130 2.59 5.12 14.68
CA ARG A 130 3.44 5.77 13.66
C ARG A 130 4.92 5.34 13.72
N GLN A 131 5.47 5.20 14.93
CA GLN A 131 6.86 4.78 15.12
C GLN A 131 7.14 3.36 14.62
N GLU A 132 6.18 2.45 14.71
CA GLU A 132 6.35 1.07 14.23
C GLU A 132 6.34 1.03 12.70
N VAL A 133 5.52 1.85 12.05
CA VAL A 133 5.56 2.02 10.59
C VAL A 133 6.90 2.58 10.12
N VAL A 134 7.37 3.67 10.74
CA VAL A 134 8.69 4.24 10.41
C VAL A 134 9.81 3.21 10.58
N LYS A 135 9.82 2.49 11.71
CA LYS A 135 10.83 1.45 11.96
C LYS A 135 10.76 0.33 10.92
N ALA A 136 9.57 -0.14 10.57
CA ALA A 136 9.39 -1.21 9.59
C ALA A 136 9.98 -0.82 8.23
N ILE A 137 9.65 0.39 7.73
CA ILE A 137 10.15 0.90 6.45
C ILE A 137 11.66 1.13 6.51
N VAL A 138 12.18 1.81 7.54
CA VAL A 138 13.63 2.03 7.71
C VAL A 138 14.37 0.70 7.72
N ASN A 139 13.90 -0.30 8.48
CA ASN A 139 14.51 -1.63 8.51
C ASN A 139 14.46 -2.32 7.14
N ALA A 140 13.39 -2.14 6.37
CA ALA A 140 13.30 -2.68 5.01
C ALA A 140 14.37 -2.05 4.09
N THR A 141 14.60 -0.74 4.18
CA THR A 141 15.63 -0.05 3.36
C THR A 141 17.04 -0.59 3.59
N HIS A 142 17.34 -1.10 4.80
CA HIS A 142 18.64 -1.71 5.12
C HIS A 142 18.79 -3.13 4.56
N GLN A 143 17.69 -3.81 4.24
CA GLN A 143 17.67 -5.19 3.74
C GLN A 143 17.60 -5.30 2.20
N ILE A 144 17.28 -4.20 1.52
CA ILE A 144 17.33 -4.12 0.05
C ILE A 144 18.73 -3.74 -0.47
N ASN A 145 19.01 -4.13 -1.70
CA ASN A 145 20.31 -3.95 -2.34
C ASN A 145 20.36 -2.68 -3.19
N GLN A 146 19.21 -2.27 -3.73
CA GLN A 146 18.99 -1.07 -4.54
C GLN A 146 17.63 -0.46 -4.17
N ASP A 147 17.49 0.84 -4.39
CA ASP A 147 16.26 1.62 -4.19
C ASP A 147 15.06 1.05 -4.97
N GLU A 148 15.23 0.77 -6.27
CA GLU A 148 14.14 0.29 -7.14
C GLU A 148 13.62 -1.14 -6.80
N GLU A 149 14.26 -1.84 -5.85
CA GLU A 149 13.94 -3.24 -5.50
C GLU A 149 12.61 -3.39 -4.77
N LEU A 150 12.24 -2.40 -3.97
CA LEU A 150 11.03 -2.40 -3.16
C LEU A 150 10.55 -0.95 -3.03
N GLY A 151 9.36 -0.67 -3.56
CA GLY A 151 8.70 0.62 -3.37
C GLY A 151 7.41 0.48 -2.55
N ILE A 152 7.08 1.50 -1.76
CA ILE A 152 5.93 1.55 -0.88
C ILE A 152 5.09 2.79 -1.22
N GLY A 153 3.91 2.60 -1.79
CA GLY A 153 2.98 3.69 -2.08
C GLY A 153 1.91 3.84 -1.00
N PHE A 154 1.77 5.02 -0.40
CA PHE A 154 0.62 5.34 0.45
C PHE A 154 -0.46 6.05 -0.38
N ALA A 155 -1.52 5.31 -0.72
CA ALA A 155 -2.71 5.82 -1.38
C ALA A 155 -3.77 6.21 -0.34
N GLN A 156 -3.72 7.47 0.11
CA GLN A 156 -4.62 7.99 1.13
C GLN A 156 -6.04 8.17 0.57
N ILE A 157 -7.06 7.75 1.32
CA ILE A 157 -8.46 8.07 1.03
C ILE A 157 -8.85 9.35 1.77
N GLY A 158 -9.28 10.34 1.00
CA GLY A 158 -9.69 11.64 1.50
C GLY A 158 -8.54 12.52 1.99
N GLU A 159 -8.86 13.74 2.41
CA GLU A 159 -7.85 14.81 2.62
C GLU A 159 -7.74 15.25 4.09
N HIS A 160 -7.40 14.33 4.98
CA HIS A 160 -7.14 14.69 6.38
C HIS A 160 -5.70 15.21 6.56
N SER A 161 -5.56 16.48 6.94
CA SER A 161 -4.25 17.16 7.00
C SER A 161 -3.21 16.49 7.90
N ILE A 162 -3.62 15.89 9.03
CA ILE A 162 -2.69 15.21 9.94
C ILE A 162 -2.17 13.92 9.28
N THR A 163 -3.07 13.17 8.65
CA THR A 163 -2.75 11.94 7.91
C THR A 163 -1.80 12.24 6.76
N GLN A 164 -2.13 13.27 5.97
CA GLN A 164 -1.32 13.71 4.84
C GLN A 164 0.07 14.15 5.32
N GLY A 165 0.15 14.96 6.38
CA GLY A 165 1.43 15.39 6.92
C GLY A 165 2.29 14.22 7.43
N PHE A 166 1.69 13.17 7.98
CA PHE A 166 2.43 11.97 8.36
C PHE A 166 2.95 11.22 7.13
N PHE A 167 2.12 10.95 6.11
CA PHE A 167 2.59 10.24 4.92
C PHE A 167 3.61 11.04 4.11
N SER A 168 3.44 12.36 3.98
CA SER A 168 4.47 13.21 3.37
C SER A 168 5.80 13.17 4.14
N SER A 169 5.78 13.02 5.47
CA SER A 169 7.04 12.82 6.22
C SER A 169 7.67 11.43 6.02
N LEU A 170 6.90 10.42 5.62
CA LEU A 170 7.47 9.12 5.25
C LEU A 170 8.13 9.14 3.87
N ASP A 171 7.67 10.03 3.01
CA ASP A 171 8.20 10.30 1.67
C ASP A 171 9.43 11.22 1.80
N ASP A 172 9.25 12.48 2.21
CA ASP A 172 10.32 13.50 2.21
C ASP A 172 11.45 13.29 3.26
N ASP A 173 11.14 12.70 4.42
CA ASP A 173 12.00 12.80 5.62
C ASP A 173 12.59 11.45 6.08
N LEU A 174 12.32 10.33 5.37
CA LEU A 174 12.67 8.99 5.85
C LEU A 174 14.19 8.78 6.02
N GLN A 175 14.99 9.38 5.13
CA GLN A 175 16.44 9.32 5.22
C GLN A 175 16.97 10.03 6.47
N MET A 176 16.31 11.11 6.93
CA MET A 176 16.63 11.75 8.21
C MET A 176 16.31 10.86 9.41
N ALA A 177 15.35 9.94 9.27
CA ALA A 177 15.03 8.91 10.25
C ALA A 177 15.99 7.69 10.18
N GLY A 178 16.95 7.68 9.27
CA GLY A 178 17.98 6.66 9.15
C GLY A 178 17.71 5.58 8.08
N ALA A 179 16.76 5.82 7.17
CA ALA A 179 16.61 4.98 5.98
C ALA A 179 17.84 5.06 5.07
N ARG A 180 18.14 3.94 4.40
CA ARG A 180 19.27 3.84 3.47
C ARG A 180 18.91 4.34 2.06
N PHE A 181 17.67 4.14 1.65
CA PHE A 181 17.13 4.49 0.35
C PHE A 181 15.83 5.25 0.56
N ASP A 182 15.48 6.09 -0.41
CA ASP A 182 14.10 6.53 -0.53
C ASP A 182 13.30 5.45 -1.25
N ILE A 183 12.16 5.09 -0.69
CA ILE A 183 11.32 4.00 -1.21
C ILE A 183 9.82 4.27 -0.98
N VAL A 184 9.45 5.49 -0.60
CA VAL A 184 8.07 5.81 -0.21
C VAL A 184 7.55 6.97 -1.03
N ASP A 185 6.45 6.77 -1.75
CA ASP A 185 5.68 7.86 -2.37
C ASP A 185 4.27 7.91 -1.76
N THR A 186 3.65 9.09 -1.71
CA THR A 186 2.29 9.24 -1.20
C THR A 186 1.39 10.11 -2.07
N LYS A 187 0.15 9.65 -2.29
CA LYS A 187 -0.88 10.42 -2.99
C LYS A 187 -2.25 10.22 -2.37
N VAL A 188 -3.09 11.25 -2.49
CA VAL A 188 -4.53 11.11 -2.23
C VAL A 188 -5.15 10.38 -3.42
N LEU A 189 -5.71 9.20 -3.19
CA LEU A 189 -6.18 8.28 -4.21
C LEU A 189 -7.22 8.91 -5.14
N GLU A 190 -8.13 9.71 -4.59
CA GLU A 190 -9.18 10.39 -5.34
C GLU A 190 -8.65 11.48 -6.29
N THR A 191 -7.41 11.94 -6.10
CA THR A 191 -6.75 12.92 -6.97
C THR A 191 -6.02 12.29 -8.16
N ILE A 192 -5.85 10.95 -8.14
CA ILE A 192 -5.17 10.23 -9.21
C ILE A 192 -6.18 9.92 -10.32
N GLU A 193 -5.97 10.50 -11.50
CA GLU A 193 -6.73 10.11 -12.68
C GLU A 193 -6.41 8.66 -13.09
N VAL A 194 -7.41 7.93 -13.58
CA VAL A 194 -7.27 6.50 -13.95
C VAL A 194 -6.15 6.25 -14.98
N ASN A 195 -5.94 7.20 -15.90
CA ASN A 195 -4.87 7.16 -16.90
C ASN A 195 -3.45 7.38 -16.31
N SER A 196 -3.36 7.81 -15.05
CA SER A 196 -2.13 8.23 -14.37
C SER A 196 -1.65 7.20 -13.35
N PHE A 197 -2.34 6.06 -13.18
CA PHE A 197 -1.89 5.01 -12.26
C PHE A 197 -0.54 4.41 -12.64
N SER A 198 -0.23 4.23 -13.94
CA SER A 198 1.13 3.81 -14.35
C SER A 198 2.18 4.80 -13.85
N GLN A 199 1.89 6.10 -13.90
CA GLN A 199 2.83 7.14 -13.46
C GLN A 199 2.99 7.10 -11.94
N PHE A 200 1.89 6.99 -11.18
CA PHE A 200 1.97 6.80 -9.73
C PHE A 200 2.81 5.58 -9.33
N LEU A 201 2.64 4.45 -10.02
CA LEU A 201 3.45 3.25 -9.76
C LEU A 201 4.94 3.45 -10.11
N LEU A 202 5.24 4.29 -11.09
CA LEU A 202 6.61 4.66 -11.44
C LEU A 202 7.21 5.60 -10.40
N ASP A 203 6.45 6.59 -9.92
CA ASP A 203 6.88 7.54 -8.90
C ASP A 203 7.35 6.78 -7.64
N ILE A 204 6.57 5.80 -7.16
CA ILE A 204 6.90 4.92 -6.02
C ILE A 204 8.31 4.26 -6.09
N ILE A 205 8.82 3.99 -7.30
CA ILE A 205 10.11 3.30 -7.48
C ILE A 205 11.19 4.21 -8.08
N GLN A 206 10.90 5.50 -8.30
CA GLN A 206 11.82 6.46 -8.90
C GLN A 206 12.17 7.64 -7.99
N ASP A 207 11.65 7.66 -6.75
CA ASP A 207 12.05 8.62 -5.72
C ASP A 207 13.51 8.47 -5.26
#